data_AF-A0A954UPC2-F1
#
_entry.id   AF-A0A954UPC2-F1
#
_cell.length_a   1.000
_cell.length_b   1.000
_cell.length_c   1.000
_cell.angle_alpha   90.00
_cell.angle_beta   90.00
_cell.angle_gamma   90.00
#
_symmetry.space_group_name_H-M   'P 1'
#
loop_
_entity.id
_entity.type
_entity.pdbx_description
1 polymer ?
#
loop_
_entity_poly.entity_id
_entity_poly.type
_entity_poly.pdbx_seq_one_letter_code
_entity_poly.pdbx_strand_id
1 'polypeptide(L)'
;MFDLNPAMMFGVSVCSLVLGQLTVAMLRGAQGLVAEREQFRLRKKLLETEVEYLQRLCESSRQQVQGWEGLRKFRVDRKVLECLDTVSLYLKPHDGKPLPAFHPGQYLTFSFRIPGSKLPVVRCYSLSDSPSPDYYRITVHKIGAAAKGRRPGLVSSYIVEQLAEGDLVDVKAPAGHFYLDLNNSRPIALVAAGVGVTPLISMVNAVCERGMPQRTRMILGVRNGHCHPFKRNLADLQRQHPHLTVETFYSRPLPEDREGVDYAHQGRVT
;
A
#
# COMPACT_ATOMS: atom_id res chain seq x y z
N MET A 1 -81.97 7.63 -46.27
CA MET A 1 -81.32 6.37 -45.86
C MET A 1 -80.20 6.17 -46.86
N PHE A 2 -78.97 6.57 -46.53
CA PHE A 2 -77.83 6.44 -47.45
C PHE A 2 -77.39 4.98 -47.46
N ASP A 3 -77.71 4.24 -48.52
CA ASP A 3 -77.19 2.90 -48.77
C ASP A 3 -75.71 3.01 -49.19
N LEU A 4 -74.81 2.93 -48.21
CA LEU A 4 -73.39 2.82 -48.49
C LEU A 4 -73.09 1.46 -49.12
N ASN A 5 -72.51 1.48 -50.32
CA ASN A 5 -72.07 0.28 -51.04
C ASN A 5 -71.08 -0.52 -50.15
N PRO A 6 -71.31 -1.83 -49.93
CA PRO A 6 -70.49 -2.65 -49.03
C PRO A 6 -68.99 -2.64 -49.37
N ALA A 7 -68.62 -2.48 -50.65
CA ALA A 7 -67.22 -2.33 -51.06
C ALA A 7 -66.56 -1.04 -50.52
N MET A 8 -67.33 0.05 -50.41
CA MET A 8 -66.84 1.33 -49.92
C MET A 8 -66.66 1.33 -48.39
N MET A 9 -67.58 0.68 -47.67
CA MET A 9 -67.48 0.46 -46.22
C MET A 9 -66.26 -0.38 -45.84
N PHE A 10 -65.95 -1.40 -46.66
CA PHE A 10 -64.76 -2.23 -46.48
C PHE A 10 -63.48 -1.41 -46.70
N GLY A 11 -63.41 -0.58 -47.74
CA GLY A 11 -62.28 0.29 -48.01
C GLY A 11 -62.00 1.30 -46.90
N VAL A 12 -63.05 1.93 -46.36
CA VAL A 12 -62.91 2.87 -45.23
C VAL A 12 -62.40 2.15 -43.97
N SER A 13 -62.86 0.92 -43.70
CA SER A 13 -62.39 0.12 -42.57
C SER A 13 -60.92 -0.30 -42.70
N VAL A 14 -60.47 -0.66 -43.91
CA VAL A 14 -59.06 -1.01 -44.15
C VAL A 14 -58.16 0.22 -43.99
N CYS A 15 -58.55 1.37 -44.54
CA CYS A 15 -57.80 2.62 -44.38
C CYS A 15 -57.68 3.05 -42.92
N SER A 16 -58.75 2.97 -42.13
CA SER A 16 -58.71 3.34 -40.71
C SER A 16 -57.82 2.39 -39.88
N LEU A 17 -57.80 1.09 -40.21
CA LEU A 17 -56.89 0.11 -39.62
C LEU A 17 -55.42 0.42 -39.94
N VAL A 18 -55.09 0.74 -41.18
CA VAL A 18 -53.72 1.07 -41.61
C VAL A 18 -53.25 2.37 -40.95
N LEU A 19 -54.09 3.41 -40.90
CA LEU A 19 -53.81 4.65 -40.18
C LEU A 19 -53.60 4.41 -38.67
N GLY A 20 -54.39 3.53 -38.07
CA GLY A 20 -54.22 3.09 -36.67
C GLY A 20 -52.88 2.39 -36.44
N GLN A 21 -52.45 1.51 -37.36
CA GLN A 21 -51.16 0.82 -37.26
C GLN A 21 -49.97 1.78 -37.44
N LEU A 22 -50.05 2.72 -38.38
CA LEU A 22 -49.01 3.73 -38.61
C LEU A 22 -48.86 4.67 -37.41
N THR A 23 -49.97 5.10 -36.80
CA THR A 23 -49.93 5.96 -35.60
C THR A 23 -49.33 5.23 -34.40
N VAL A 24 -49.67 3.95 -34.18
CA VAL A 24 -49.04 3.12 -33.14
C VAL A 24 -47.55 2.92 -33.40
N ALA A 25 -47.14 2.68 -34.66
CA ALA A 25 -45.73 2.54 -35.02
C ALA A 25 -44.93 3.84 -34.78
N MET A 26 -45.49 4.99 -35.16
CA MET A 26 -44.92 6.32 -34.87
C MET A 26 -44.77 6.58 -33.37
N LEU A 27 -45.80 6.27 -32.57
CA LEU A 27 -45.76 6.43 -31.12
C LEU A 27 -44.70 5.53 -30.46
N ARG A 28 -44.59 4.27 -30.90
CA ARG A 28 -43.55 3.34 -30.42
C ARG A 28 -42.14 3.83 -30.80
N GLY A 29 -41.97 4.34 -32.01
CA GLY A 29 -40.70 4.93 -32.46
C GLY A 29 -40.32 6.17 -31.63
N ALA A 30 -41.28 7.06 -31.38
CA ALA A 30 -41.07 8.24 -30.55
C ALA A 30 -40.74 7.87 -29.09
N GLN A 31 -41.45 6.91 -28.50
CA GLN A 31 -41.16 6.38 -27.16
C GLN A 31 -39.77 5.74 -27.09
N GLY A 32 -39.37 4.98 -28.12
CA GLY A 32 -38.03 4.39 -28.23
C GLY A 32 -36.93 5.45 -28.25
N LEU A 33 -37.09 6.50 -29.05
CA LEU A 33 -36.14 7.62 -29.13
C LEU A 33 -36.02 8.40 -27.82
N VAL A 34 -37.13 8.58 -27.10
CA VAL A 34 -37.13 9.21 -25.77
C VAL A 34 -36.37 8.34 -24.77
N ALA A 35 -36.66 7.04 -24.73
CA ALA A 35 -35.99 6.09 -23.85
C ALA A 35 -34.48 6.00 -24.14
N GLU A 36 -34.09 6.00 -25.43
CA GLU A 36 -32.68 5.98 -25.84
C GLU A 36 -31.94 7.26 -25.42
N ARG A 37 -32.58 8.43 -25.55
CA ARG A 37 -32.03 9.70 -25.06
C ARG A 37 -31.85 9.72 -23.55
N GLU A 38 -32.81 9.18 -22.80
CA GLU A 38 -32.69 9.08 -21.34
C GLU A 38 -31.57 8.13 -20.93
N GLN A 39 -31.46 6.96 -21.57
CA GLN A 39 -30.36 6.01 -21.33
C GLN A 39 -29.01 6.63 -21.65
N PHE A 40 -28.90 7.36 -22.76
CA PHE A 40 -27.67 8.08 -23.12
C PHE A 40 -27.32 9.15 -22.08
N ARG A 41 -28.33 9.90 -21.59
CA ARG A 41 -28.16 10.92 -20.55
C ARG A 41 -27.67 10.32 -19.24
N LEU A 42 -28.24 9.19 -18.81
CA LEU A 42 -27.84 8.49 -17.59
C LEU A 42 -26.43 7.93 -17.71
N ARG A 43 -26.08 7.29 -18.84
CA ARG A 43 -24.71 6.80 -19.09
C ARG A 43 -23.69 7.93 -19.11
N LYS A 44 -24.03 9.05 -19.73
CA LYS A 44 -23.17 10.25 -19.73
C LYS A 44 -22.94 10.75 -18.30
N LYS A 45 -24.00 10.90 -17.49
CA LYS A 45 -23.87 11.29 -16.07
C LYS A 45 -23.03 10.32 -15.24
N LEU A 46 -23.21 9.02 -15.46
CA LEU A 46 -22.41 8.00 -14.78
C LEU A 46 -20.93 8.14 -15.13
N LEU A 47 -20.62 8.30 -16.42
CA LEU A 47 -19.25 8.48 -16.88
C LEU A 47 -18.63 9.79 -16.35
N GLU A 48 -19.38 10.88 -16.34
CA GLU A 48 -18.94 12.17 -15.77
C GLU A 48 -18.62 12.02 -14.27
N THR A 49 -19.47 11.32 -13.53
CA THR A 49 -19.25 11.03 -12.10
C THR A 49 -18.01 10.16 -11.88
N GLU A 50 -17.82 9.12 -12.71
CA GLU A 50 -16.63 8.26 -12.65
C GLU A 50 -15.36 9.05 -12.93
N VAL A 51 -15.38 9.91 -13.95
CA VAL A 51 -14.25 10.78 -14.30
C VAL A 51 -13.94 11.75 -13.17
N GLU A 52 -14.94 12.42 -12.58
CA GLU A 52 -14.74 13.30 -11.43
C GLU A 52 -14.17 12.55 -10.23
N TYR A 53 -14.67 11.35 -9.95
CA TYR A 53 -14.16 10.50 -8.87
C TYR A 53 -12.69 10.13 -9.08
N LEU A 54 -12.34 9.69 -10.29
CA LEU A 54 -10.96 9.37 -10.66
C LEU A 54 -10.05 10.60 -10.61
N GLN A 55 -10.55 11.77 -11.04
CA GLN A 55 -9.81 13.03 -10.94
C GLN A 55 -9.51 13.40 -9.49
N ARG A 56 -10.50 13.30 -8.59
CA ARG A 56 -10.29 13.54 -7.15
C ARG A 56 -9.29 12.56 -6.54
N LEU A 57 -9.33 11.28 -6.93
CA LEU A 57 -8.34 10.29 -6.49
C LEU A 57 -6.93 10.64 -7.00
N CYS A 58 -6.80 11.04 -8.26
CA CYS A 58 -5.54 11.48 -8.84
C CYS A 58 -5.01 12.77 -8.19
N GLU A 59 -5.85 13.76 -7.91
CA GLU A 59 -5.48 15.00 -7.22
C GLU A 59 -5.06 14.75 -5.78
N SER A 60 -5.82 13.96 -5.03
CA SER A 60 -5.46 13.54 -3.67
C SER A 60 -4.11 12.80 -3.66
N SER A 61 -3.91 11.91 -4.63
CA SER A 61 -2.62 11.21 -4.81
C SER A 61 -1.50 12.19 -5.14
N ARG A 62 -1.71 13.16 -6.03
CA ARG A 62 -0.73 14.21 -6.40
C ARG A 62 -0.40 15.13 -5.24
N GLN A 63 -1.38 15.53 -4.44
CA GLN A 63 -1.18 16.33 -3.23
C GLN A 63 -0.43 15.54 -2.14
N GLN A 64 -0.59 14.21 -2.11
CA GLN A 64 0.22 13.33 -1.27
C GLN A 64 1.65 13.10 -1.79
N VAL A 65 1.96 13.34 -3.07
CA VAL A 65 3.33 13.24 -3.60
C VAL A 65 4.15 14.45 -3.12
N GLN A 66 4.52 14.47 -1.84
CA GLN A 66 5.67 15.24 -1.41
C GLN A 66 6.92 14.48 -1.89
N GLY A 67 7.50 14.92 -3.00
CA GLY A 67 8.75 14.34 -3.49
C GLY A 67 9.03 14.50 -4.97
N TRP A 68 8.85 13.43 -5.73
CA TRP A 68 9.20 13.38 -7.15
C TRP A 68 8.23 12.51 -7.95
N GLU A 69 8.11 12.80 -9.24
CA GLU A 69 7.36 11.97 -10.18
C GLU A 69 8.24 10.86 -10.77
N GLY A 70 7.66 9.68 -10.98
CA GLY A 70 8.38 8.55 -11.60
C GLY A 70 9.44 7.92 -10.70
N LEU A 71 10.56 7.52 -11.30
CA LEU A 71 11.67 6.85 -10.62
C LEU A 71 12.82 7.84 -10.39
N ARG A 72 13.35 7.85 -9.17
CA ARG A 72 14.56 8.58 -8.77
C ARG A 72 15.61 7.58 -8.31
N LYS A 73 16.87 7.85 -8.66
CA LYS A 73 18.00 6.99 -8.28
C LYS A 73 18.45 7.29 -6.86
N PHE A 74 18.62 6.23 -6.08
CA PHE A 74 19.20 6.27 -4.75
C PHE A 74 20.43 5.39 -4.71
N ARG A 75 21.45 5.83 -3.98
CA ARG A 75 22.62 5.03 -3.64
C ARG A 75 22.38 4.29 -2.33
N VAL A 76 22.78 3.02 -2.28
CA VAL A 76 22.92 2.28 -1.01
C VAL A 76 24.14 2.83 -0.29
N ASP A 77 23.92 3.72 0.66
CA ASP A 77 24.97 4.37 1.45
C ASP A 77 25.55 3.40 2.48
N ARG A 78 24.69 2.56 3.08
CA ARG A 78 25.08 1.56 4.08
C ARG A 78 24.14 0.36 4.08
N LYS A 79 24.67 -0.83 4.38
CA LYS A 79 23.93 -2.08 4.53
C LYS A 79 24.28 -2.75 5.85
N VAL A 80 23.29 -2.90 6.74
CA VAL A 80 23.48 -3.42 8.10
C VAL A 80 22.70 -4.72 8.29
N LEU A 81 23.33 -5.73 8.89
CA LEU A 81 22.64 -6.95 9.30
C LEU A 81 21.89 -6.70 10.62
N GLU A 82 20.56 -6.86 10.61
CA GLU A 82 19.70 -6.69 11.79
C GLU A 82 19.57 -7.99 12.59
N CYS A 83 19.35 -9.09 11.87
CA CYS A 83 19.28 -10.45 12.41
C CYS A 83 19.49 -11.46 11.27
N LEU A 84 19.33 -12.76 11.54
CA LEU A 84 19.45 -13.78 10.50
C LEU A 84 18.55 -13.44 9.31
N ASP A 85 19.13 -13.47 8.11
CA ASP A 85 18.44 -13.22 6.85
C ASP A 85 17.74 -11.85 6.73
N THR A 86 18.10 -10.85 7.55
CA THR A 86 17.43 -9.54 7.54
C THR A 86 18.43 -8.40 7.55
N VAL A 87 18.33 -7.51 6.57
CA VAL A 87 19.25 -6.36 6.41
C VAL A 87 18.50 -5.04 6.34
N SER A 88 19.07 -4.00 6.92
CA SER A 88 18.67 -2.61 6.72
C SER A 88 19.53 -1.94 5.67
N LEU A 89 18.91 -1.27 4.69
CA LEU A 89 19.59 -0.41 3.71
C LEU A 89 19.35 1.05 4.05
N TYR A 90 20.42 1.83 4.12
CA TYR A 90 20.39 3.28 4.22
C TYR A 90 20.58 3.85 2.82
N LEU A 91 19.63 4.66 2.38
CA LEU A 91 19.49 5.11 1.01
C LEU A 91 19.63 6.63 0.97
N LYS A 92 20.58 7.11 0.17
CA LYS A 92 20.77 8.53 -0.10
C LYS A 92 20.42 8.86 -1.56
N PRO A 93 19.86 10.03 -1.84
CA PRO A 93 19.54 10.42 -3.21
C PRO A 93 20.83 10.56 -4.03
N HIS A 94 20.90 9.90 -5.18
CA HIS A 94 22.11 9.92 -6.00
C HIS A 94 22.38 11.31 -6.62
N ASP A 95 21.31 12.07 -6.89
CA ASP A 95 21.34 13.40 -7.48
C ASP A 95 21.66 14.53 -6.47
N GLY A 96 21.85 14.20 -5.19
CA GLY A 96 22.14 15.16 -4.12
C GLY A 96 21.01 16.13 -3.77
N LYS A 97 19.82 16.01 -4.38
CA LYS A 97 18.69 16.87 -4.03
C LYS A 97 18.09 16.45 -2.68
N PRO A 98 17.39 17.35 -1.96
CA PRO A 98 16.78 17.03 -0.68
C PRO A 98 15.85 15.81 -0.72
N LEU A 99 15.69 15.18 0.44
CA LEU A 99 14.67 14.16 0.66
C LEU A 99 13.40 14.81 1.22
N PRO A 100 12.23 14.58 0.59
CA PRO A 100 10.98 14.98 1.20
C PRO A 100 10.75 14.19 2.49
N ALA A 101 10.07 14.81 3.45
CA ALA A 101 9.59 14.08 4.62
C ALA A 101 8.54 13.03 4.22
N PHE A 102 8.28 12.08 5.10
CA PHE A 102 7.24 11.07 4.96
C PHE A 102 6.51 10.89 6.28
N HIS A 103 5.36 10.23 6.26
CA HIS A 103 4.64 9.87 7.48
C HIS A 103 5.10 8.49 7.99
N PRO A 104 5.40 8.35 9.28
CA PRO A 104 5.95 7.09 9.82
C PRO A 104 4.95 5.95 9.67
N GLY A 105 5.34 4.93 8.89
CA GLY A 105 4.49 3.82 8.46
C GLY A 105 4.35 3.68 6.95
N GLN A 106 4.64 4.75 6.18
CA GLN A 106 4.67 4.72 4.73
C GLN A 106 5.77 3.80 4.17
N TYR A 107 5.70 3.54 2.87
CA TYR A 107 6.64 2.68 2.15
C TYR A 107 7.21 3.36 0.91
N LEU A 108 8.34 2.85 0.46
CA LEU A 108 8.95 3.16 -0.83
C LEU A 108 8.66 2.06 -1.84
N THR A 109 8.45 2.43 -3.09
CA THR A 109 8.30 1.48 -4.21
C THR A 109 9.58 1.43 -5.02
N PHE A 110 10.17 0.25 -5.14
CA PHE A 110 11.40 0.01 -5.86
C PHE A 110 11.12 -0.71 -7.18
N SER A 111 11.92 -0.41 -8.20
CA SER A 111 11.95 -1.13 -9.47
C SER A 111 13.34 -1.74 -9.67
N PHE A 112 13.45 -3.06 -9.56
CA PHE A 112 14.73 -3.75 -9.68
C PHE A 112 14.87 -4.45 -11.03
N ARG A 113 16.02 -4.28 -11.68
CA ARG A 113 16.43 -5.09 -12.83
C ARG A 113 17.32 -6.22 -12.32
N ILE A 114 16.70 -7.38 -12.05
CA ILE A 114 17.40 -8.54 -11.49
C ILE A 114 18.01 -9.38 -12.62
N PRO A 115 19.29 -9.80 -12.52
CA PRO A 115 19.89 -10.74 -13.46
C PRO A 115 19.01 -11.99 -13.65
N GLY A 116 18.75 -12.35 -14.91
CA GLY A 116 17.89 -13.48 -15.26
C GLY A 116 16.38 -13.16 -15.31
N SER A 117 15.94 -11.97 -14.89
CA SER A 117 14.57 -11.51 -15.12
C SER A 117 14.45 -10.74 -16.43
N LYS A 118 13.46 -11.07 -17.27
CA LYS A 118 13.21 -10.34 -18.54
C LYS A 118 12.63 -8.94 -18.32
N LEU A 119 11.90 -8.75 -17.22
CA LEU A 119 11.23 -7.48 -16.89
C LEU A 119 11.67 -6.98 -15.51
N PRO A 120 11.64 -5.65 -15.28
CA PRO A 120 11.84 -5.09 -13.95
C PRO A 120 10.82 -5.64 -12.95
N VAL A 121 11.26 -5.91 -11.73
CA VAL A 121 10.43 -6.44 -10.66
C VAL A 121 10.18 -5.34 -9.65
N VAL A 122 8.90 -4.99 -9.46
CA VAL A 122 8.49 -3.92 -8.56
C VAL A 122 8.14 -4.46 -7.18
N ARG A 123 8.68 -3.86 -6.12
CA ARG A 123 8.38 -4.25 -4.72
C ARG A 123 8.27 -3.02 -3.82
N CYS A 124 7.43 -3.13 -2.81
CA CYS A 124 7.27 -2.10 -1.78
C CYS A 124 7.98 -2.55 -0.50
N TYR A 125 8.69 -1.61 0.13
CA TYR A 125 9.31 -1.81 1.44
C TYR A 125 8.98 -0.62 2.33
N SER A 126 8.45 -0.89 3.53
CA SER A 126 8.18 0.14 4.52
C SER A 126 9.46 0.88 4.89
N LEU A 127 9.32 2.19 5.07
CA LEU A 127 10.35 3.00 5.70
C LEU A 127 10.46 2.53 7.15
N SER A 128 11.67 2.19 7.59
CA SER A 128 11.92 1.53 8.87
C SER A 128 12.60 2.42 9.90
N ASP A 129 12.69 3.73 9.62
CA ASP A 129 13.20 4.77 10.53
C ASP A 129 12.26 5.96 10.64
N SER A 130 12.53 6.86 11.57
CA SER A 130 11.86 8.17 11.63
C SER A 130 12.11 9.00 10.36
N PRO A 131 11.22 9.96 10.02
CA PRO A 131 11.46 10.89 8.93
C PRO A 131 12.71 11.74 9.13
N SER A 132 13.73 11.50 8.30
CA SER A 132 15.01 12.23 8.32
C SER A 132 15.30 12.86 6.95
N PRO A 133 15.91 14.06 6.92
CA PRO A 133 16.36 14.69 5.67
C PRO A 133 17.62 14.00 5.07
N ASP A 134 18.34 13.21 5.87
CA ASP A 134 19.67 12.70 5.51
C ASP A 134 19.62 11.41 4.70
N TYR A 135 18.68 10.53 5.03
CA TYR A 135 18.54 9.22 4.40
C TYR A 135 17.12 8.66 4.54
N TYR A 136 16.79 7.71 3.67
CA TYR A 136 15.72 6.75 3.93
C TYR A 136 16.29 5.41 4.37
N ARG A 137 15.59 4.73 5.27
CA ARG A 137 15.94 3.37 5.66
C ARG A 137 14.82 2.41 5.31
N ILE A 138 15.17 1.30 4.71
CA ILE A 138 14.27 0.15 4.55
C ILE A 138 14.91 -1.06 5.21
N THR A 139 14.10 -2.04 5.60
CA THR A 139 14.61 -3.30 6.16
C THR A 139 13.94 -4.47 5.48
N VAL A 140 14.76 -5.40 4.98
CA VAL A 140 14.35 -6.47 4.08
C VAL A 140 14.73 -7.80 4.67
N HIS A 141 13.72 -8.67 4.81
CA HIS A 141 13.92 -10.07 5.18
C HIS A 141 13.98 -10.93 3.91
N LYS A 142 15.02 -11.76 3.81
CA LYS A 142 15.19 -12.74 2.74
C LYS A 142 14.10 -13.80 2.85
N ILE A 143 13.43 -14.06 1.74
CA ILE A 143 12.47 -15.17 1.67
C ILE A 143 13.21 -16.39 1.12
N GLY A 144 13.64 -17.27 2.01
CA GLY A 144 14.29 -18.53 1.62
C GLY A 144 13.36 -19.48 0.86
N ALA A 145 13.93 -20.54 0.29
CA ALA A 145 13.15 -21.65 -0.24
C ALA A 145 12.40 -22.31 0.92
N ALA A 146 11.07 -22.34 0.87
CA ALA A 146 10.31 -23.11 1.86
C ALA A 146 10.61 -24.60 1.68
N ALA A 147 10.55 -25.38 2.76
CA ALA A 147 10.69 -26.85 2.76
C ALA A 147 9.73 -27.60 1.80
N LYS A 148 8.80 -26.89 1.16
CA LYS A 148 7.83 -27.40 0.17
C LYS A 148 8.17 -27.00 -1.28
N GLY A 149 9.45 -26.99 -1.66
CA GLY A 149 9.88 -26.81 -3.06
C GLY A 149 9.58 -25.43 -3.67
N ARG A 150 9.36 -24.39 -2.86
CA ARG A 150 9.19 -23.02 -3.37
C ARG A 150 10.55 -22.41 -3.69
N ARG A 151 10.63 -21.68 -4.81
CA ARG A 151 11.81 -20.90 -5.15
C ARG A 151 12.02 -19.77 -4.13
N PRO A 152 13.28 -19.40 -3.81
CA PRO A 152 13.57 -18.21 -3.02
C PRO A 152 12.95 -16.94 -3.61
N GLY A 153 12.70 -15.94 -2.76
CA GLY A 153 12.20 -14.64 -3.17
C GLY A 153 13.23 -13.90 -4.00
N LEU A 154 12.93 -13.67 -5.29
CA LEU A 154 13.87 -13.08 -6.25
C LEU A 154 14.50 -11.76 -5.79
N VAL A 155 13.68 -10.78 -5.40
CA VAL A 155 14.16 -9.44 -5.01
C VAL A 155 14.77 -9.44 -3.60
N SER A 156 14.17 -10.16 -2.64
CA SER A 156 14.71 -10.18 -1.28
C SER A 156 16.02 -10.94 -1.19
N SER A 157 16.20 -12.02 -1.96
CA SER A 157 17.51 -12.67 -2.12
C SER A 157 18.52 -11.74 -2.78
N TYR A 158 18.16 -11.06 -3.88
CA TYR A 158 19.05 -10.09 -4.52
C TYR A 158 19.52 -8.99 -3.56
N ILE A 159 18.60 -8.40 -2.79
CA ILE A 159 18.95 -7.34 -1.81
C ILE A 159 19.90 -7.87 -0.74
N VAL A 160 19.65 -9.06 -0.20
CA VAL A 160 20.46 -9.60 0.90
C VAL A 160 21.80 -10.13 0.42
N GLU A 161 21.86 -10.79 -0.74
CA GLU A 161 23.05 -11.52 -1.20
C GLU A 161 23.92 -10.76 -2.20
N GLN A 162 23.33 -9.90 -3.04
CA GLN A 162 24.04 -9.32 -4.21
C GLN A 162 24.14 -7.81 -4.17
N LEU A 163 23.10 -7.10 -3.71
CA LEU A 163 23.10 -5.66 -3.63
C LEU A 163 24.12 -5.19 -2.58
N ALA A 164 25.06 -4.35 -2.98
CA ALA A 164 26.16 -3.86 -2.16
C ALA A 164 26.04 -2.37 -1.85
N GLU A 165 26.86 -1.89 -0.91
CA GLU A 165 27.04 -0.46 -0.69
C GLU A 165 27.66 0.18 -1.94
N GLY A 166 27.21 1.38 -2.29
CA GLY A 166 27.57 2.08 -3.53
C GLY A 166 26.63 1.81 -4.72
N ASP A 167 25.88 0.71 -4.71
CA ASP A 167 24.95 0.38 -5.79
C ASP A 167 23.80 1.38 -5.89
N LEU A 168 23.24 1.50 -7.10
CA LEU A 168 22.10 2.37 -7.37
C LEU A 168 20.81 1.57 -7.51
N VAL A 169 19.74 2.09 -6.92
CA VAL A 169 18.38 1.53 -6.99
C VAL A 169 17.39 2.60 -7.47
N ASP A 170 16.38 2.17 -8.22
CA ASP A 170 15.32 3.05 -8.73
C ASP A 170 14.10 3.03 -7.80
N VAL A 171 13.69 4.21 -7.32
CA VAL A 171 12.72 4.37 -6.24
C VAL A 171 11.64 5.39 -6.62
N LYS A 172 10.37 5.12 -6.32
CA LYS A 172 9.29 6.12 -6.36
C LYS A 172 9.13 6.81 -5.01
N ALA A 173 8.55 8.01 -5.01
CA ALA A 173 8.30 8.77 -3.79
C ALA A 173 7.54 7.95 -2.71
N PRO A 174 7.72 8.28 -1.41
CA PRO A 174 6.97 7.64 -0.33
C PRO A 174 5.46 7.63 -0.59
N ALA A 175 4.82 6.52 -0.26
CA ALA A 175 3.38 6.34 -0.46
C ALA A 175 2.76 5.50 0.67
N GLY A 176 1.42 5.50 0.71
CA GLY A 176 0.63 4.68 1.62
C GLY A 176 -0.18 5.50 2.63
N HIS A 177 -1.30 4.91 3.07
CA HIS A 177 -2.24 5.50 4.03
C HIS A 177 -2.14 4.88 5.44
N PHE A 178 -1.24 3.90 5.63
CA PHE A 178 -0.97 3.33 6.93
C PHE A 178 0.18 4.09 7.58
N TYR A 179 -0.14 5.07 8.42
CA TYR A 179 0.85 5.84 9.16
C TYR A 179 0.30 6.30 10.51
N LEU A 180 1.21 6.59 11.44
CA LEU A 180 0.87 7.17 12.72
C LEU A 180 0.66 8.69 12.56
N ASP A 181 -0.51 9.17 12.97
CA ASP A 181 -0.77 10.61 13.11
C ASP A 181 -0.07 11.15 14.35
N LEU A 182 1.02 11.88 14.14
CA LEU A 182 1.85 12.46 15.20
C LEU A 182 1.22 13.69 15.87
N ASN A 183 0.04 14.13 15.44
CA ASN A 183 -0.72 15.20 16.11
C ASN A 183 -1.76 14.63 17.09
N ASN A 184 -1.93 13.31 17.13
CA ASN A 184 -2.87 12.64 18.02
C ASN A 184 -2.22 12.34 19.38
N SER A 185 -2.90 12.68 20.46
CA SER A 185 -2.44 12.49 21.85
C SER A 185 -2.93 11.19 22.51
N ARG A 186 -3.67 10.34 21.77
CA ARG A 186 -4.19 9.08 22.31
C ARG A 186 -3.05 8.07 22.56
N PRO A 187 -3.23 7.14 23.52
CA PRO A 187 -2.31 6.02 23.69
C PRO A 187 -2.14 5.21 22.40
N ILE A 188 -0.94 4.72 22.14
CA ILE A 188 -0.57 3.99 20.94
C ILE A 188 -0.36 2.52 21.28
N ALA A 189 -1.01 1.63 20.53
CA ALA A 189 -0.77 0.19 20.55
C ALA A 189 -0.26 -0.28 19.18
N LEU A 190 0.93 -0.86 19.16
CA LEU A 190 1.63 -1.32 17.96
C LEU A 190 1.77 -2.85 18.04
N VAL A 191 1.19 -3.59 17.09
CA VAL A 191 1.25 -5.06 17.08
C VAL A 191 1.89 -5.53 15.79
N ALA A 192 3.00 -6.26 15.89
CA ALA A 192 3.72 -6.79 14.74
C ALA A 192 4.16 -8.24 14.94
N ALA A 193 4.40 -8.90 13.81
CA ALA A 193 5.05 -10.20 13.77
C ALA A 193 6.17 -10.22 12.72
N GLY A 194 7.35 -10.70 13.09
CA GLY A 194 8.52 -10.78 12.22
C GLY A 194 8.88 -9.45 11.56
N VAL A 195 9.18 -9.47 10.26
CA VAL A 195 9.55 -8.27 9.48
C VAL A 195 8.41 -7.23 9.38
N GLY A 196 7.17 -7.59 9.74
CA GLY A 196 6.06 -6.64 9.84
C GLY A 196 6.27 -5.54 10.88
N VAL A 197 7.30 -5.64 11.73
CA VAL A 197 7.70 -4.59 12.67
C VAL A 197 8.24 -3.34 11.99
N THR A 198 8.70 -3.44 10.74
CA THR A 198 9.40 -2.36 10.02
C THR A 198 8.68 -1.00 10.00
N PRO A 199 7.40 -0.87 9.58
CA PRO A 199 6.70 0.40 9.70
C PRO A 199 6.49 0.85 11.15
N LEU A 200 6.42 -0.09 12.09
CA LEU A 200 6.18 0.23 13.50
C LEU A 200 7.45 0.75 14.18
N ILE A 201 8.64 0.34 13.75
CA ILE A 201 9.90 0.97 14.17
C ILE A 201 9.94 2.44 13.72
N SER A 202 9.51 2.73 12.49
CA SER A 202 9.39 4.12 12.02
C SER A 202 8.46 4.95 12.92
N MET A 203 7.33 4.38 13.33
CA MET A 203 6.40 5.00 14.27
C MET A 203 7.01 5.21 15.66
N VAL A 204 7.65 4.19 16.23
CA VAL A 204 8.30 4.28 17.56
C VAL A 204 9.41 5.32 17.55
N ASN A 205 10.29 5.31 16.55
CA ASN A 205 11.39 6.27 16.44
C ASN A 205 10.83 7.70 16.34
N ALA A 206 9.81 7.93 15.52
CA ALA A 206 9.18 9.25 15.39
C ALA A 206 8.52 9.74 16.71
N VAL A 207 7.87 8.85 17.45
CA VAL A 207 7.28 9.14 18.77
C VAL A 207 8.35 9.50 19.79
N CYS A 208 9.42 8.71 19.82
CA CYS A 208 10.55 8.86 20.75
C CYS A 208 11.33 10.15 20.49
N GLU A 209 11.68 10.43 19.22
CA GLU A 209 12.39 11.65 18.81
C GLU A 209 11.59 12.92 19.08
N ARG A 210 10.26 12.88 18.92
CA ARG A 210 9.39 14.02 19.27
C ARG A 210 9.17 14.15 20.78
N GLY A 211 9.63 13.21 21.59
CA GLY A 211 9.41 13.21 23.03
C GLY A 211 7.93 13.18 23.41
N MET A 212 7.09 12.47 22.63
CA MET A 212 5.64 12.49 22.87
C MET A 212 5.31 11.86 24.24
N PRO A 213 4.44 12.47 25.06
CA PRO A 213 4.17 12.02 26.42
C PRO A 213 3.18 10.85 26.49
N GLN A 214 2.51 10.49 25.39
CA GLN A 214 1.52 9.42 25.38
C GLN A 214 2.14 8.03 25.57
N ARG A 215 1.41 7.18 26.29
CA ARG A 215 1.79 5.78 26.47
C ARG A 215 1.82 5.07 25.12
N THR A 216 2.94 4.43 24.82
CA THR A 216 3.16 3.66 23.59
C THR A 216 3.53 2.23 23.96
N ARG A 217 2.72 1.26 23.55
CA ARG A 217 2.98 -0.16 23.80
C ARG A 217 3.17 -0.89 22.47
N MET A 218 4.30 -1.57 22.34
CA MET A 218 4.60 -2.44 21.21
C MET A 218 4.53 -3.89 21.65
N ILE A 219 3.83 -4.73 20.87
CA ILE A 219 3.78 -6.17 21.00
C ILE A 219 4.42 -6.77 19.75
N LEU A 220 5.51 -7.51 19.91
CA LEU A 220 6.30 -8.07 18.83
C LEU A 220 6.41 -9.58 18.93
N GLY A 221 5.79 -10.30 18.01
CA GLY A 221 5.93 -11.75 17.87
C GLY A 221 7.06 -12.13 16.90
N VAL A 222 8.05 -12.89 17.36
CA VAL A 222 9.08 -13.47 16.50
C VAL A 222 9.27 -14.97 16.80
N ARG A 223 10.16 -15.63 16.06
CA ARG A 223 10.44 -17.05 16.27
C ARG A 223 11.38 -17.26 17.46
N ASN A 224 12.52 -16.59 17.44
CA ASN A 224 13.62 -16.71 18.39
C ASN A 224 14.58 -15.53 18.24
N GLY A 225 15.67 -15.54 19.01
CA GLY A 225 16.73 -14.52 18.97
C GLY A 225 17.33 -14.31 17.58
N HIS A 226 17.50 -15.37 16.79
CA HIS A 226 18.02 -15.25 15.42
C HIS A 226 17.08 -14.51 14.47
N CYS A 227 15.78 -14.47 14.76
CA CYS A 227 14.76 -13.79 13.94
C CYS A 227 14.19 -12.52 14.60
N HIS A 228 14.93 -11.90 15.53
CA HIS A 228 14.51 -10.69 16.25
C HIS A 228 15.21 -9.43 15.68
N PRO A 229 14.66 -8.78 14.63
CA PRO A 229 15.24 -7.55 14.11
C PRO A 229 15.09 -6.41 15.12
N PHE A 230 16.03 -5.45 15.11
CA PHE A 230 16.02 -4.26 15.97
C PHE A 230 16.08 -4.52 17.48
N LYS A 231 16.42 -5.74 17.94
CA LYS A 231 16.43 -6.11 19.37
C LYS A 231 17.17 -5.10 20.25
N ARG A 232 18.38 -4.69 19.85
CA ARG A 232 19.19 -3.72 20.60
C ARG A 232 18.57 -2.32 20.56
N ASN A 233 18.15 -1.87 19.38
CA ASN A 233 17.52 -0.55 19.20
C ASN A 233 16.25 -0.40 20.05
N LEU A 234 15.37 -1.40 20.07
CA LEU A 234 14.16 -1.39 20.90
C LEU A 234 14.48 -1.38 22.40
N ALA A 235 15.49 -2.15 22.83
CA ALA A 235 15.93 -2.13 24.23
C ALA A 235 16.49 -0.76 24.64
N ASP A 236 17.23 -0.10 23.75
CA ASP A 236 17.78 1.24 23.98
C ASP A 236 16.67 2.29 24.06
N LEU A 237 15.73 2.27 23.13
CA LEU A 237 14.57 3.17 23.11
C LEU A 237 13.72 3.02 24.38
N GLN A 238 13.44 1.78 24.80
CA GLN A 238 12.69 1.54 26.03
C GLN A 238 13.41 2.07 27.28
N ARG A 239 14.75 2.02 27.32
CA ARG A 239 15.53 2.60 28.43
C ARG A 239 15.51 4.12 28.43
N GLN A 240 15.48 4.75 27.26
CA GLN A 240 15.52 6.20 27.11
C GLN A 240 14.14 6.85 27.24
N HIS A 241 13.07 6.11 26.96
CA HIS A 241 11.70 6.65 26.89
C HIS A 241 10.77 5.92 27.88
N PRO A 242 10.45 6.51 29.05
CA PRO A 242 9.67 5.84 30.10
C PRO A 242 8.21 5.55 29.71
N HIS A 243 7.71 6.18 28.65
CA HIS A 243 6.35 5.96 28.13
C HIS A 243 6.28 4.85 27.06
N LEU A 244 7.42 4.29 26.65
CA LEU A 244 7.50 3.18 25.72
C LEU A 244 7.58 1.85 26.49
N THR A 245 6.73 0.90 26.14
CA THR A 245 6.80 -0.48 26.62
C THR A 245 6.81 -1.43 25.43
N VAL A 246 7.75 -2.36 25.40
CA VAL A 246 7.95 -3.33 24.33
C VAL A 246 7.85 -4.73 24.92
N GLU A 247 6.87 -5.50 24.46
CA GLU A 247 6.64 -6.87 24.87
C GLU A 247 6.90 -7.81 23.69
N THR A 248 7.87 -8.69 23.88
CA THR A 248 8.34 -9.58 22.82
C THR A 248 7.94 -11.02 23.10
N PHE A 249 7.34 -11.68 22.12
CA PHE A 249 6.87 -13.07 22.18
C PHE A 249 7.74 -13.95 21.28
N TYR A 250 8.34 -15.00 21.84
CA TYR A 250 9.13 -15.97 21.08
C TYR A 250 8.33 -17.26 20.91
N SER A 251 7.93 -17.55 19.68
CA SER A 251 7.11 -18.73 19.36
C SER A 251 7.89 -20.05 19.35
N ARG A 252 9.21 -20.00 19.13
CA ARG A 252 10.12 -21.15 19.07
C ARG A 252 11.52 -20.72 19.56
N PRO A 253 11.67 -20.35 20.85
CA PRO A 253 12.95 -19.91 21.42
C PRO A 253 14.02 -20.98 21.25
N LEU A 254 15.27 -20.55 21.09
CA LEU A 254 16.45 -21.41 21.03
C LEU A 254 16.95 -21.73 22.44
N PRO A 255 17.77 -22.77 22.65
CA PRO A 255 18.33 -23.10 23.96
C PRO A 255 19.11 -21.95 24.62
N GLU A 256 19.69 -21.06 23.83
CA GLU A 256 20.41 -19.87 24.27
C GLU A 256 19.50 -18.66 24.60
N ASP A 257 18.24 -18.65 24.14
CA ASP A 257 17.30 -17.55 24.39
C ASP A 257 16.75 -17.64 25.82
N ARG A 258 16.83 -16.54 26.58
CA ARG A 258 16.39 -16.47 27.98
C ARG A 258 15.12 -15.63 28.16
N GLU A 259 14.08 -16.22 28.73
CA GLU A 259 12.87 -15.48 29.13
C GLU A 259 13.19 -14.43 30.21
N GLY A 260 12.56 -13.26 30.13
CA GLY A 260 12.82 -12.10 30.98
C GLY A 260 14.06 -11.28 30.58
N VAL A 261 14.90 -11.77 29.66
CA VAL A 261 16.10 -11.07 29.16
C VAL A 261 16.01 -10.83 27.66
N ASP A 262 15.85 -11.90 26.88
CA ASP A 262 15.82 -11.86 25.42
C ASP A 262 14.41 -11.70 24.86
N TYR A 263 13.43 -12.24 25.59
CA TYR A 263 12.00 -12.17 25.29
C TYR A 263 11.16 -12.14 26.56
N ALA A 264 9.90 -11.71 26.47
CA ALA A 264 9.00 -11.56 27.61
C ALA A 264 8.10 -12.78 27.82
N HIS A 265 7.63 -13.39 26.72
CA HIS A 265 6.70 -14.51 26.78
C HIS A 265 7.04 -15.59 25.74
N GLN A 266 6.98 -16.86 26.13
CA GLN A 266 7.02 -17.96 25.18
C GLN A 266 5.64 -18.18 24.53
N GLY A 267 5.62 -18.29 23.21
CA GLY A 267 4.41 -18.60 22.43
C GLY A 267 4.13 -17.60 21.31
N ARG A 268 2.91 -17.67 20.76
CA ARG A 268 2.40 -16.66 19.82
C ARG A 268 1.70 -15.56 20.62
N VAL A 269 1.61 -14.38 20.02
CA VAL A 269 0.72 -13.32 20.51
C VAL A 269 -0.72 -13.86 20.45
N THR A 270 -1.42 -13.85 21.58
CA THR A 270 -2.81 -14.33 21.76
C THR A 270 -3.69 -13.24 22.33
#